data_AF-A0A7S2SEV6-F1
#
_entry.id   AF-A0A7S2SEV6-F1
#
_cell.length_a   1.000
_cell.length_b   1.000
_cell.length_c   1.000
_cell.angle_alpha   90.00
_cell.angle_beta   90.00
_cell.angle_gamma   90.00
#
_symmetry.space_group_name_H-M   'P 1'
#
loop_
_entity.id
_entity.type
_entity.pdbx_description
1 polymer ?
#
loop_
_entity_poly.entity_id
_entity_poly.type
_entity_poly.pdbx_seq_one_letter_code
_entity_poly.pdbx_strand_id
1 'polypeptide(L)'
;EEFFQDGIIYALLIFVLSVVEGIAQERHKFLAFQSGILLRSSVINAVYNHVLLMTPSGRRGISTGEVTNLVAIDSQKLFEVMQEGHLVWSCPLSMIAVTILLLVTMGPSTIVGMIYMFLMVPVVHKVVL
;
A
#
# COMPACT_ATOMS: atom_id res chain seq x y z
N GLU A 1 26.39 7.51 -36.41
CA GLU A 1 26.85 7.97 -35.07
C GLU A 1 25.73 8.61 -34.25
N GLU A 2 24.84 9.42 -34.84
CA GLU A 2 23.69 10.02 -34.12
C GLU A 2 22.81 9.00 -33.36
N PHE A 3 22.46 7.86 -33.97
CA PHE A 3 21.69 6.80 -33.31
C PHE A 3 22.35 6.27 -32.02
N PHE A 4 23.68 6.24 -31.98
CA PHE A 4 24.41 5.79 -30.79
C PHE A 4 24.44 6.87 -29.70
N GLN A 5 24.55 8.14 -30.09
CA GLN A 5 24.49 9.27 -29.17
C GLN A 5 23.10 9.40 -28.53
N ASP A 6 22.03 9.28 -29.32
CA ASP A 6 20.65 9.27 -28.82
C ASP A 6 20.39 8.09 -27.88
N GLY A 7 20.89 6.89 -28.24
CA GLY A 7 20.78 5.70 -27.40
C GLY A 7 21.44 5.87 -26.03
N ILE A 8 22.61 6.51 -25.97
CA ILE A 8 23.29 6.81 -24.69
C ILE A 8 22.44 7.76 -23.84
N ILE A 9 21.82 8.77 -24.45
CA ILE A 9 20.97 9.73 -23.73
C ILE A 9 19.76 9.02 -23.13
N TYR A 10 19.06 8.18 -23.88
CA TYR A 10 17.93 7.40 -23.36
C TYR A 10 18.34 6.41 -22.27
N ALA A 11 19.47 5.72 -22.43
CA ALA A 11 19.98 4.80 -21.43
C ALA A 11 20.31 5.51 -20.11
N LEU A 12 20.94 6.68 -20.17
CA LEU A 12 21.26 7.49 -19.00
C LEU A 12 19.99 8.05 -18.35
N LEU A 13 19.00 8.47 -19.15
CA LEU A 13 17.71 8.94 -18.66
C LEU A 13 16.98 7.84 -17.88
N ILE A 14 16.85 6.64 -18.46
CA ILE A 14 16.20 5.49 -17.80
C ILE A 14 16.96 5.13 -16.52
N PHE A 15 18.30 5.12 -16.55
CA PHE A 15 19.10 4.85 -15.36
C PHE A 15 18.81 5.85 -14.23
N VAL A 16 18.82 7.15 -14.52
CA VAL A 16 18.53 8.20 -13.52
C VAL A 16 17.10 8.06 -13.00
N LEU A 17 16.12 7.82 -13.87
CA LEU A 17 14.73 7.63 -13.47
C LEU A 17 14.57 6.42 -12.54
N SER A 18 15.19 5.28 -12.85
CA SER A 18 15.13 4.07 -12.01
C SER A 18 15.78 4.28 -10.63
N VAL A 19 16.88 5.05 -10.56
CA VAL A 19 17.53 5.40 -9.28
C VAL A 19 16.61 6.29 -8.45
N VAL A 20 16.01 7.31 -9.06
CA VAL A 20 15.08 8.23 -8.38
C VAL A 20 13.84 7.49 -7.90
N GLU A 21 13.27 6.61 -8.74
CA GLU A 21 12.15 5.75 -8.37
C GLU A 21 12.49 4.88 -7.16
N GLY A 22 13.63 4.19 -7.18
CA GLY A 22 14.07 3.34 -6.08
C GLY A 22 14.20 4.10 -4.75
N ILE A 23 14.84 5.28 -4.78
CA ILE A 23 14.97 6.14 -3.60
C ILE A 23 13.61 6.62 -3.10
N ALA A 24 12.73 7.05 -4.00
CA ALA A 24 11.38 7.52 -3.65
C ALA A 24 10.54 6.41 -3.02
N GLN A 25 10.61 5.18 -3.56
CA GLN A 25 9.90 4.01 -3.03
C GLN A 25 10.38 3.64 -1.63
N GLU A 26 11.70 3.54 -1.40
CA GLU A 26 12.23 3.26 -0.07
C GLU A 26 11.91 4.39 0.92
N ARG A 27 11.97 5.65 0.48
CA ARG A 27 11.59 6.80 1.31
C ARG A 27 10.11 6.75 1.71
N HIS A 28 9.22 6.42 0.77
CA HIS A 28 7.80 6.25 1.02
C HIS A 28 7.56 5.13 2.04
N LYS A 29 8.14 3.94 1.83
CA LYS A 29 8.03 2.80 2.75
C LYS A 29 8.52 3.16 4.16
N PHE A 30 9.65 3.84 4.27
CA PHE A 30 10.18 4.29 5.56
C PHE A 30 9.23 5.26 6.28
N LEU A 31 8.67 6.24 5.56
CA LEU A 31 7.71 7.20 6.13
C LEU A 31 6.41 6.53 6.55
N ALA A 32 5.87 5.63 5.73
CA ALA A 32 4.67 4.86 6.03
C ALA A 32 4.88 3.97 7.27
N PHE A 33 6.04 3.31 7.36
CA PHE A 33 6.45 2.53 8.53
C PHE A 33 6.53 3.37 9.80
N GLN A 34 7.21 4.51 9.75
CA GLN A 34 7.33 5.43 10.89
C GLN A 34 5.96 5.95 11.35
N SER A 35 5.12 6.35 10.41
CA SER A 35 3.76 6.84 10.68
C SER A 35 2.90 5.74 11.30
N GLY A 36 3.00 4.51 10.80
CA GLY A 36 2.35 3.34 11.34
C GLY A 36 2.74 3.08 12.80
N ILE A 37 4.04 3.09 13.14
CA ILE A 37 4.50 2.89 14.52
C ILE A 37 3.93 3.97 15.44
N LEU A 38 4.00 5.23 15.03
CA LEU A 38 3.50 6.36 15.82
C LEU A 38 1.98 6.23 16.05
N LEU A 39 1.21 5.92 15.01
CA LEU A 39 -0.23 5.70 15.13
C LEU A 39 -0.54 4.53 16.08
N ARG A 40 0.08 3.37 15.88
CA ARG A 40 -0.12 2.18 16.71
C ARG A 40 0.16 2.47 18.18
N SER A 41 1.31 3.07 18.47
CA SER A 41 1.70 3.41 19.85
C SER A 41 0.74 4.44 20.49
N SER A 42 0.31 5.44 19.74
CA SER A 42 -0.64 6.47 20.19
C SER A 42 -2.01 5.87 20.53
N VAL A 43 -2.54 5.01 19.65
CA VAL A 43 -3.81 4.31 19.88
C VAL A 43 -3.73 3.43 21.12
N ILE A 44 -2.67 2.63 21.26
CA ILE A 44 -2.47 1.77 22.43
C ILE A 44 -2.42 2.62 23.71
N ASN A 45 -1.66 3.71 23.72
CA ASN A 45 -1.57 4.62 24.86
C ASN A 45 -2.93 5.28 25.18
N ALA A 46 -3.68 5.72 24.17
CA ALA A 46 -4.99 6.31 24.35
C ALA A 46 -6.00 5.31 24.95
N VAL A 47 -6.01 4.07 24.47
CA VAL A 47 -6.86 3.00 25.00
C VAL A 47 -6.52 2.71 26.46
N TYR A 48 -5.22 2.57 26.79
CA TYR A 48 -4.82 2.33 28.17
C TYR A 48 -5.21 3.47 29.11
N ASN A 49 -4.97 4.73 28.71
CA ASN A 49 -5.38 5.89 29.51
C ASN A 49 -6.90 5.93 29.71
N HIS A 50 -7.68 5.63 28.67
CA HIS A 50 -9.14 5.60 28.78
C HIS A 50 -9.63 4.53 29.75
N VAL A 51 -9.08 3.32 29.67
CA VAL A 51 -9.44 2.20 30.54
C VAL A 51 -9.05 2.45 32.00
N LEU A 52 -7.92 3.11 32.25
CA LEU A 52 -7.46 3.45 33.60
C LEU A 52 -8.32 4.52 34.28
N LEU A 53 -8.87 5.46 33.52
CA LEU A 53 -9.71 6.56 34.04
C LEU A 53 -11.20 6.19 34.11
N MET A 54 -11.57 4.99 33.66
CA MET A 54 -12.97 4.58 33.52
C MET A 54 -13.62 4.26 34.87
N THR A 55 -14.82 4.79 35.10
CA THR A 55 -15.61 4.50 36.31
C THR A 55 -16.19 3.07 36.27
N PRO A 56 -16.54 2.46 37.42
CA PRO A 56 -17.13 1.12 37.45
C PRO A 56 -18.39 0.97 36.59
N SER A 57 -19.22 2.02 36.54
CA SER A 57 -20.41 2.08 35.70
C SER A 57 -20.08 2.08 34.20
N GLY A 58 -19.01 2.77 33.79
CA GLY A 58 -18.52 2.79 32.41
C GLY A 58 -17.80 1.50 32.00
N ARG A 59 -17.30 0.73 32.97
CA ARG A 59 -16.70 -0.60 32.76
C ARG A 59 -17.73 -1.71 32.59
N ARG A 60 -19.01 -1.46 32.88
CA ARG A 60 -20.09 -2.42 32.62
C ARG A 60 -20.26 -2.59 31.11
N GLY A 61 -20.01 -3.80 30.63
CA GLY A 61 -20.13 -4.15 29.22
C GLY A 61 -18.81 -4.11 28.43
N ILE A 62 -17.70 -3.69 29.03
CA ILE A 62 -16.35 -3.83 28.42
C ILE A 62 -15.58 -4.91 29.17
N SER A 63 -15.40 -6.05 28.51
CA SER A 63 -14.59 -7.15 29.01
C SER A 63 -13.10 -6.86 28.85
N THR A 64 -12.28 -7.47 29.72
CA THR A 64 -10.82 -7.43 29.57
C THR A 64 -10.39 -7.98 28.20
N GLY A 65 -11.10 -9.00 27.69
CA GLY A 65 -10.85 -9.60 26.38
C GLY A 65 -11.02 -8.60 25.23
N GLU A 66 -12.07 -7.78 25.26
CA GLU A 66 -12.31 -6.75 24.24
C GLU A 66 -11.20 -5.70 24.23
N VAL A 67 -10.75 -5.23 25.40
CA VAL A 67 -9.61 -4.28 25.48
C VAL A 67 -8.34 -4.90 24.92
N THR A 68 -8.05 -6.16 25.28
CA THR A 68 -6.86 -6.85 24.75
C THR A 68 -6.95 -7.09 23.25
N ASN A 69 -8.14 -7.37 22.71
CA ASN A 69 -8.35 -7.51 21.27
C ASN A 69 -8.13 -6.18 20.54
N LEU A 70 -8.66 -5.07 21.08
CA LEU A 70 -8.47 -3.72 20.53
C LEU A 70 -6.99 -3.34 20.49
N VAL A 71 -6.25 -3.62 21.56
CA VAL A 71 -4.81 -3.35 21.64
C VAL A 71 -4.00 -4.29 20.75
N ALA A 72 -4.32 -5.58 20.68
CA ALA A 72 -3.50 -6.56 19.96
C ALA A 72 -3.81 -6.62 18.46
N ILE A 73 -5.09 -6.75 18.09
CA ILE A 73 -5.53 -7.00 16.72
C ILE A 73 -5.81 -5.69 15.99
N ASP A 74 -6.63 -4.81 16.56
CA ASP A 74 -7.08 -3.64 15.81
C ASP A 74 -5.98 -2.61 15.63
N SER A 75 -5.13 -2.40 16.65
CA SER A 75 -3.93 -1.55 16.49
C SER A 75 -2.92 -2.11 15.48
N GLN A 76 -2.90 -3.43 15.27
CA GLN A 76 -2.04 -4.09 14.27
C GLN A 76 -2.58 -3.87 12.87
N LYS A 77 -3.89 -4.03 12.69
CA LYS A 77 -4.55 -3.72 11.43
C LYS A 77 -4.36 -2.25 11.04
N LEU A 78 -4.45 -1.32 12.00
CA LEU A 78 -4.19 0.10 11.73
C LEU A 78 -2.75 0.35 11.26
N PHE A 79 -1.77 -0.34 11.85
CA PHE A 79 -0.38 -0.28 11.41
C PHE A 79 -0.22 -0.79 9.97
N GLU A 80 -0.81 -1.94 9.65
CA GLU A 80 -0.78 -2.53 8.30
C GLU A 80 -1.46 -1.63 7.27
N VAL A 81 -2.59 -1.01 7.64
CA VAL A 81 -3.28 -0.02 6.78
C VAL A 81 -2.42 1.21 6.53
N MET A 82 -1.64 1.69 7.50
CA MET A 82 -0.71 2.81 7.27
C MET A 82 0.42 2.44 6.32
N GLN A 83 0.84 1.18 6.30
CA GLN A 83 1.89 0.70 5.39
C GLN A 83 1.37 0.50 3.97
N GLU A 84 0.28 -0.25 3.84
CA GLU A 84 -0.17 -0.79 2.54
C GLU A 84 -1.44 -0.12 2.02
N GLY A 85 -2.12 0.71 2.82
CA GLY A 85 -3.38 1.35 2.46
C GLY A 85 -3.28 2.23 1.20
N HIS A 86 -2.09 2.77 0.91
CA HIS A 86 -1.85 3.54 -0.31
C HIS A 86 -1.98 2.70 -1.60
N LEU A 87 -1.82 1.38 -1.52
CA LEU A 87 -1.99 0.49 -2.68
C LEU A 87 -3.44 0.47 -3.16
N VAL A 88 -4.43 0.70 -2.29
CA VAL A 88 -5.87 0.62 -2.62
C VAL A 88 -6.24 1.60 -3.75
N TRP A 89 -5.63 2.79 -3.77
CA TRP A 89 -5.89 3.80 -4.80
C TRP A 89 -4.75 3.91 -5.83
N SER A 90 -3.51 3.65 -5.42
CA SER A 90 -2.35 3.69 -6.32
C SER A 90 -2.40 2.58 -7.38
N CYS A 91 -2.79 1.36 -7.00
CA CYS A 91 -2.85 0.22 -7.92
C CYS A 91 -3.87 0.44 -9.06
N PRO A 92 -5.13 0.84 -8.82
CA PRO A 92 -6.07 1.18 -9.89
C PRO A 92 -5.58 2.30 -10.81
N LEU A 93 -5.01 3.35 -10.22
CA LEU A 93 -4.48 4.48 -11.00
C LEU A 93 -3.35 4.03 -11.93
N SER A 94 -2.41 3.25 -11.41
CA SER A 94 -1.30 2.67 -12.18
C SER A 94 -1.82 1.77 -13.30
N MET A 95 -2.78 0.89 -13.00
CA MET A 95 -3.40 0.01 -13.99
C MET A 95 -3.99 0.80 -15.16
N ILE A 96 -4.73 1.89 -14.88
CA ILE A 96 -5.30 2.76 -15.92
C ILE A 96 -4.21 3.42 -16.76
N ALA A 97 -3.18 3.98 -16.12
CA ALA A 97 -2.09 4.64 -16.81
C ALA A 97 -1.34 3.69 -17.76
N VAL A 98 -0.99 2.49 -17.28
CA VAL A 98 -0.32 1.45 -18.08
C VAL A 98 -1.22 0.99 -19.22
N THR A 99 -2.52 0.81 -18.97
CA THR A 99 -3.49 0.44 -20.01
C THR A 99 -3.52 1.46 -21.14
N ILE A 100 -3.62 2.75 -20.80
CA ILE A 100 -3.65 3.83 -21.79
C ILE A 100 -2.35 3.81 -22.62
N LEU A 101 -1.20 3.69 -21.97
CA LEU A 101 0.09 3.65 -22.65
C LEU A 101 0.22 2.45 -23.60
N LEU A 102 -0.26 1.28 -23.18
CA LEU A 102 -0.29 0.08 -24.01
C LEU A 102 -1.29 0.20 -25.17
N LEU A 103 -2.45 0.84 -24.97
CA LEU A 103 -3.40 1.09 -26.07
C LEU A 103 -2.82 2.02 -27.13
N VAL A 104 -2.05 3.04 -26.72
CA VAL A 104 -1.41 3.97 -27.66
C VAL A 104 -0.26 3.30 -28.43
N THR A 105 0.49 2.40 -27.79
CA THR A 105 1.67 1.77 -28.40
C THR A 105 1.36 0.51 -29.21
N MET A 106 0.45 -0.35 -28.72
CA MET A 106 0.12 -1.65 -29.31
C MET A 106 -1.29 -1.70 -29.94
N GLY A 107 -2.08 -0.63 -29.80
CA GLY A 107 -3.44 -0.56 -30.32
C GLY A 107 -4.45 -1.42 -29.52
N PRO A 108 -5.61 -1.74 -30.12
CA PRO A 108 -6.70 -2.45 -29.44
C PRO A 108 -6.37 -3.87 -28.94
N SER A 109 -5.26 -4.46 -29.41
CA SER A 109 -4.81 -5.81 -29.00
C SER A 109 -4.62 -5.93 -27.47
N THR A 110 -4.24 -4.82 -26.81
CA THR A 110 -4.06 -4.72 -25.35
C THR A 110 -5.29 -5.15 -24.54
N ILE A 111 -6.51 -4.98 -25.08
CA ILE A 111 -7.76 -5.31 -24.39
C ILE A 111 -7.85 -6.80 -24.06
N VAL A 112 -7.33 -7.67 -24.93
CA VAL A 112 -7.34 -9.12 -24.69
C VAL A 112 -6.47 -9.48 -23.50
N GLY A 113 -5.28 -8.89 -23.39
CA GLY A 113 -4.37 -9.09 -22.25
C GLY A 113 -4.96 -8.58 -20.93
N MET A 114 -5.65 -7.43 -20.98
CA MET A 114 -6.37 -6.87 -19.83
C MET A 114 -7.46 -7.81 -19.32
N ILE A 115 -8.30 -8.34 -20.22
CA ILE A 115 -9.36 -9.30 -19.86
C ILE A 115 -8.76 -10.53 -19.16
N TYR A 116 -7.66 -11.06 -19.70
CA TYR A 116 -6.97 -12.19 -19.09
C TYR A 116 -6.43 -11.87 -17.69
N MET A 117 -5.83 -10.69 -17.49
CA MET A 117 -5.36 -10.27 -16.16
C MET A 117 -6.49 -10.21 -15.13
N PHE A 118 -7.65 -9.64 -15.50
CA PHE A 118 -8.80 -9.59 -14.58
C PHE A 118 -9.37 -10.98 -14.28
N LEU A 119 -9.38 -11.89 -15.26
CA LEU A 119 -9.78 -13.29 -15.04
C LEU A 119 -8.84 -14.03 -14.08
N MET A 120 -7.57 -13.65 -14.02
CA MET A 120 -6.59 -14.25 -13.10
C MET A 120 -6.71 -13.77 -11.65
N VAL A 121 -7.25 -12.58 -11.40
CA VAL A 121 -7.47 -12.06 -10.03
C VAL A 121 -8.19 -13.07 -9.11
N PRO A 122 -9.34 -13.66 -9.48
CA PRO A 122 -10.01 -14.64 -8.63
C PRO A 122 -9.20 -15.93 -8.46
N VAL A 123 -8.43 -16.34 -9.46
CA VAL A 123 -7.56 -17.53 -9.39
C VAL A 123 -6.45 -17.31 -8.36
N VAL A 124 -5.76 -16.17 -8.44
CA VAL A 124 -4.71 -15.81 -7.47
C VAL A 124 -5.30 -15.72 -6.06
N HIS A 125 -6.45 -15.09 -5.90
CA HIS A 125 -7.12 -14.98 -4.59
C HIS A 125 -7.46 -16.35 -3.99
N LYS A 126 -7.89 -17.32 -4.81
CA LYS A 126 -8.22 -18.68 -4.37
C LYS A 126 -7.01 -19.55 -4.05
N VAL A 127 -5.84 -19.25 -4.61
CA VAL A 127 -4.60 -19.99 -4.33
C VAL A 127 -3.91 -19.45 -3.07
N VAL A 128 -4.06 -18.16 -2.79
CA VAL A 128 -3.42 -17.49 -1.65
C VAL A 128 -4.22 -17.64 -0.34
N LEU A 129 -5.53 -17.87 -0.41
CA LEU A 129 -6.42 -18.20 0.73
C LEU A 129 -6.50 -19.71 0.98
#